data_AF-I0YVM9-F1
#
_entry.id   AF-I0YVM9-F1
#
_cell.length_a   1.000
_cell.length_b   1.000
_cell.length_c   1.000
_cell.angle_alpha   90.00
_cell.angle_beta   90.00
_cell.angle_gamma   90.00
#
_symmetry.space_group_name_H-M   'P 1'
#
loop_
_entity.id
_entity.type
_entity.pdbx_description
1 polymer ?
#
loop_
_entity_poly.entity_id
_entity_poly.type
_entity_poly.pdbx_seq_one_letter_code
_entity_poly.pdbx_strand_id
1 'polypeptide(L)'
;MVLLIVKRSEAQQFLYEVPADTVVEEALQRVVNVNNLRYKIQRLKEGGEKLHLADSDSQMGSADDARSVCAPDQAEALQRRLAAAEQLQHKDQVGKKVALTEASLEEAVDDIRHAVAEAFPDGLLLDNPLMRALDGTEDLAETSVVVKLQRAGYGPPPREPAVDEETQKAMLAYYYKKQEDQKRLAADDTRYYDSAWANPRSLKNQFSGIGDVRLS
;
A
#
# COMPACT_ATOMS: atom_id res chain seq x y z
N MET A 1 -18.46 -12.03 -22.09
CA MET A 1 -17.30 -11.32 -21.51
C MET A 1 -17.52 -11.21 -20.01
N VAL A 2 -16.57 -11.68 -19.22
CA VAL A 2 -16.53 -11.60 -17.75
C VAL A 2 -15.43 -10.61 -17.39
N LEU A 3 -15.73 -9.73 -16.44
CA LEU A 3 -14.80 -8.70 -15.98
C LEU A 3 -14.35 -9.05 -14.57
N LEU A 4 -13.05 -9.30 -14.44
CA LEU A 4 -12.40 -9.72 -13.20
C LEU A 4 -11.79 -8.49 -12.53
N ILE A 5 -12.17 -8.25 -11.28
CA ILE A 5 -11.57 -7.21 -10.44
C ILE A 5 -10.54 -7.88 -9.56
N VAL A 6 -9.26 -7.59 -9.81
CA VAL A 6 -8.15 -8.11 -9.01
C VAL A 6 -7.72 -7.02 -8.04
N LYS A 7 -7.76 -7.30 -6.73
CA LYS A 7 -7.47 -6.34 -5.67
C LYS A 7 -6.46 -6.91 -4.67
N ARG A 8 -5.27 -6.33 -4.61
CA ARG A 8 -4.26 -6.65 -3.58
C ARG A 8 -4.26 -5.58 -2.48
N SER A 9 -4.12 -4.31 -2.85
CA SER A 9 -4.15 -3.15 -1.94
C SER A 9 -5.23 -2.14 -2.36
N GLU A 10 -5.48 -1.09 -1.58
CA GLU A 10 -6.29 0.03 -2.11
C GLU A 10 -5.56 0.75 -3.23
N ALA A 11 -4.23 0.74 -3.20
CA ALA A 11 -3.32 1.26 -4.22
C ALA A 11 -3.35 0.43 -5.51
N GLN A 12 -3.38 -0.90 -5.36
CA GLN A 12 -3.17 -1.86 -6.44
C GLN A 12 -4.45 -2.66 -6.71
N GLN A 13 -5.22 -2.15 -7.66
CA GLN A 13 -6.41 -2.78 -8.24
C GLN A 13 -6.38 -2.65 -9.76
N PHE A 14 -6.81 -3.69 -10.48
CA PHE A 14 -6.95 -3.64 -11.93
C PHE A 14 -8.12 -4.48 -12.42
N LEU A 15 -8.58 -4.15 -13.63
CA LEU A 15 -9.65 -4.83 -14.34
C LEU A 15 -9.03 -5.72 -15.42
N TYR A 16 -9.46 -6.97 -15.48
CA TYR A 16 -9.08 -7.92 -16.51
C TYR A 16 -10.32 -8.50 -17.19
N GLU A 17 -10.36 -8.46 -18.51
CA GLU A 17 -11.49 -8.96 -19.31
C GLU A 17 -11.17 -10.33 -19.90
N VAL A 18 -12.11 -11.25 -19.74
CA VAL A 18 -11.97 -12.65 -20.18
C VAL A 18 -13.25 -13.12 -20.84
N PRO A 19 -13.20 -13.88 -21.96
CA PRO A 19 -14.40 -14.52 -22.50
C PRO A 19 -14.94 -15.59 -21.53
N ALA A 20 -16.26 -15.68 -21.42
CA ALA A 20 -16.93 -16.57 -20.46
C ALA A 20 -16.74 -18.07 -20.74
N ASP A 21 -16.23 -18.41 -21.92
CA ASP A 21 -16.00 -19.77 -22.41
C ASP A 21 -14.64 -20.35 -21.98
N THR A 22 -13.75 -19.52 -21.43
CA THR A 22 -12.42 -19.97 -21.02
C THR A 22 -12.44 -20.78 -19.74
N VAL A 23 -11.54 -21.77 -19.67
CA VAL A 23 -11.33 -22.58 -18.49
C VAL A 23 -10.73 -21.72 -17.38
N VAL A 24 -11.18 -21.96 -16.14
CA VAL A 24 -10.76 -21.18 -14.96
C VAL A 24 -9.23 -21.22 -14.77
N GLU A 25 -8.59 -22.36 -14.99
CA GLU A 25 -7.13 -22.52 -14.88
C GLU A 25 -6.37 -21.62 -15.86
N GLU A 26 -6.80 -21.58 -17.13
CA GLU A 26 -6.20 -20.71 -18.15
C GLU A 26 -6.42 -19.23 -17.83
N ALA A 27 -7.61 -18.87 -17.35
CA ALA A 27 -7.91 -17.51 -16.93
C ALA A 27 -7.04 -17.08 -15.73
N LEU A 28 -6.79 -17.98 -14.77
CA LEU A 28 -5.91 -17.73 -13.64
C LEU A 28 -4.46 -17.51 -14.07
N GLN A 29 -3.93 -18.36 -14.97
CA GLN A 29 -2.57 -18.20 -15.51
C GLN A 29 -2.40 -16.83 -16.19
N ARG A 30 -3.36 -16.42 -17.03
CA ARG A 30 -3.31 -15.10 -17.68
C ARG A 30 -3.37 -13.95 -16.68
N VAL A 31 -4.22 -14.04 -15.65
CA VAL A 31 -4.28 -13.03 -14.59
C VAL A 31 -2.96 -12.94 -13.82
N VAL A 32 -2.32 -14.09 -13.54
CA VAL A 32 -1.01 -14.13 -12.88
C VAL A 32 0.06 -13.49 -13.76
N ASN A 33 0.09 -13.79 -15.05
CA ASN A 33 1.03 -13.17 -16.00
C ASN A 33 0.88 -11.65 -16.03
N VAL A 34 -0.37 -11.15 -16.14
CA VAL A 34 -0.67 -9.71 -16.12
C VAL A 34 -0.20 -9.05 -14.81
N ASN A 35 -0.41 -9.73 -13.68
CA ASN A 35 0.03 -9.24 -12.38
C ASN A 35 1.57 -9.21 -12.28
N ASN A 36 2.24 -10.22 -12.83
CA ASN A 36 3.70 -10.29 -12.88
C ASN A 36 4.31 -9.19 -13.75
N LEU A 37 3.71 -8.91 -14.92
CA LEU A 37 4.08 -7.78 -15.76
C LEU A 37 3.90 -6.44 -15.04
N ARG A 38 2.83 -6.29 -14.24
CA ARG A 38 2.65 -5.10 -13.40
C ARG A 38 3.76 -4.93 -12.37
N TYR A 39 4.13 -6.00 -11.65
CA TYR A 39 5.28 -5.95 -10.74
C TYR A 39 6.58 -5.61 -11.46
N LYS A 40 6.79 -6.16 -12.65
CA LYS A 40 7.96 -5.87 -13.49
C LYS A 40 8.06 -4.37 -13.76
N ILE A 41 6.99 -3.72 -14.20
CA ILE A 41 6.97 -2.27 -14.44
C ILE A 41 7.22 -1.47 -13.14
N GLN A 42 6.63 -1.88 -12.01
CA GLN A 42 6.89 -1.23 -10.73
C GLN A 42 8.38 -1.34 -10.33
N ARG A 43 9.00 -2.50 -10.55
CA ARG A 43 10.44 -2.69 -10.32
C ARG A 43 11.29 -1.85 -11.26
N LEU A 44 10.90 -1.74 -12.53
CA LEU A 44 11.57 -0.89 -13.50
C LEU A 44 11.53 0.57 -13.08
N LYS A 45 10.41 1.04 -12.51
CA LYS A 45 10.34 2.38 -11.92
C LYS A 45 11.34 2.55 -10.77
N GLU A 46 11.31 1.65 -9.78
CA GLU A 46 12.23 1.70 -8.63
C GLU A 46 13.70 1.65 -9.08
N GLY A 47 14.01 0.89 -10.12
CA GLY A 47 15.34 0.84 -10.71
C GLY A 47 15.73 2.15 -11.41
N GLY A 48 14.82 2.74 -12.18
CA GLY A 48 15.04 4.02 -12.86
C GLY A 48 15.24 5.19 -11.90
N GLU A 49 14.48 5.23 -10.80
CA GLU A 49 14.66 6.25 -9.74
C GLU A 49 16.03 6.12 -9.04
N LYS A 50 16.51 4.89 -8.82
CA LYS A 50 17.84 4.65 -8.22
C LYS A 50 18.98 5.13 -9.10
N LEU A 51 18.86 4.96 -10.41
CA LEU A 51 19.83 5.52 -11.36
C LEU A 51 19.84 7.06 -11.30
N HIS A 52 18.66 7.67 -11.18
CA HIS A 52 18.56 9.12 -11.01
C HIS A 52 19.19 9.62 -9.69
N LEU A 53 19.08 8.87 -8.59
CA LEU A 53 19.78 9.20 -7.34
C LEU A 53 21.30 9.06 -7.48
N ALA A 54 21.78 8.03 -8.18
CA ALA A 54 23.22 7.81 -8.39
C ALA A 54 23.88 8.95 -9.19
N ASP A 55 23.16 9.56 -10.13
CA ASP A 55 23.62 10.76 -10.86
C ASP A 55 23.78 11.98 -9.93
N SER A 56 23.01 12.06 -8.83
CA SER A 56 23.10 13.17 -7.86
C SER A 56 24.22 13.00 -6.83
N ASP A 57 24.61 11.76 -6.49
CA ASP A 57 25.61 11.46 -5.46
C ASP A 57 27.05 11.39 -6.01
N SER A 58 27.23 11.23 -7.31
CA SER A 58 28.54 11.03 -7.98
C SER A 58 29.40 12.30 -8.15
N GLN A 59 29.07 13.42 -7.50
CA GLN A 59 29.95 14.61 -7.47
C GLN A 59 31.22 14.43 -6.58
N MET A 60 31.40 13.28 -5.93
CA MET A 60 32.61 12.94 -5.15
C MET A 60 33.04 11.48 -5.41
N GLY A 61 33.67 11.19 -6.54
CA GLY A 61 34.19 9.84 -6.84
C GLY A 61 35.03 9.77 -8.11
N SER A 62 35.87 8.75 -8.22
CA SER A 62 37.02 8.62 -9.13
C SER A 62 36.73 8.67 -10.64
N ALA A 63 37.79 8.91 -11.43
CA ALA A 63 37.75 9.01 -12.89
C ALA A 63 37.31 7.72 -13.64
N ASP A 64 37.17 6.58 -12.96
CA ASP A 64 36.68 5.33 -13.55
C ASP A 64 35.13 5.23 -13.55
N ASP A 65 34.44 6.13 -12.84
CA ASP A 65 32.97 6.21 -12.75
C ASP A 65 32.33 6.95 -13.96
N ALA A 66 33.14 7.41 -14.91
CA ALA A 66 32.71 8.22 -16.06
C ALA A 66 31.95 7.46 -17.17
N ARG A 67 31.59 6.18 -16.97
CA ARG A 67 30.95 5.34 -18.00
C ARG A 67 29.44 5.18 -17.86
N SER A 68 28.80 5.66 -16.80
CA SER A 68 27.33 5.64 -16.66
C SER A 68 26.72 7.04 -16.60
N VAL A 69 27.30 8.02 -17.30
CA VAL A 69 26.69 9.34 -17.38
C VAL A 69 25.63 9.31 -18.48
N CYS A 70 24.37 9.18 -18.07
CA CYS A 70 23.25 9.38 -18.98
C CYS A 70 23.19 10.87 -19.37
N ALA A 71 22.96 11.18 -20.64
CA ALA A 71 22.64 12.55 -21.03
C ALA A 71 21.32 12.97 -20.33
N PRO A 72 21.22 14.20 -19.78
CA PRO A 72 20.03 14.63 -19.02
C PRO A 72 18.75 14.49 -19.85
N ASP A 73 18.83 14.73 -21.17
CA ASP A 73 17.72 14.59 -22.12
C ASP A 73 17.18 13.14 -22.20
N GLN A 74 18.06 12.14 -22.11
CA GLN A 74 17.69 10.72 -22.18
C GLN A 74 17.17 10.20 -20.83
N ALA A 75 17.67 10.74 -19.72
CA ALA A 75 17.13 10.47 -18.39
C ALA A 75 15.68 10.97 -18.27
N GLU A 76 15.39 12.18 -18.76
CA GLU A 76 14.02 12.69 -18.84
C GLU A 76 13.13 11.85 -19.76
N ALA A 77 13.64 11.40 -20.91
CA ALA A 77 12.88 10.55 -21.83
C ALA A 77 12.50 9.20 -21.19
N LEU A 78 13.43 8.59 -20.44
CA LEU A 78 13.18 7.38 -19.68
C LEU A 78 12.14 7.61 -18.57
N GLN A 79 12.23 8.71 -17.83
CA GLN A 79 11.24 9.07 -16.81
C GLN A 79 9.84 9.29 -17.40
N ARG A 80 9.72 9.92 -18.58
CA ARG A 80 8.44 10.09 -19.27
C ARG A 80 7.81 8.77 -19.66
N ARG A 81 8.60 7.81 -20.14
CA ARG A 81 8.12 6.45 -20.49
C ARG A 81 7.75 5.64 -19.25
N LEU A 82 8.50 5.74 -18.15
CA LEU A 82 8.13 5.15 -16.86
C LEU A 82 6.83 5.74 -16.31
N ALA A 83 6.67 7.07 -16.36
CA ALA A 83 5.46 7.75 -15.94
C ALA A 83 4.25 7.35 -16.81
N ALA A 84 4.42 7.17 -18.12
CA ALA A 84 3.38 6.67 -19.01
C ALA A 84 2.94 5.24 -18.63
N ALA A 85 3.90 4.35 -18.31
CA ALA A 85 3.60 3.00 -17.85
C ALA A 85 2.84 2.98 -16.51
N GLU A 86 3.10 3.94 -15.61
CA GLU A 86 2.34 4.10 -14.37
C GLU A 86 0.90 4.57 -14.60
N GLN A 87 0.67 5.46 -15.56
CA GLN A 87 -0.68 5.92 -15.89
C GLN A 87 -1.56 4.77 -16.42
N LEU A 88 -0.96 3.76 -17.06
CA LEU A 88 -1.64 2.52 -17.42
C LEU A 88 -2.05 1.69 -16.19
N GLN A 89 -1.35 1.86 -15.07
CA GLN A 89 -1.56 1.06 -13.88
C GLN A 89 -2.34 1.73 -12.76
N HIS A 90 -2.52 3.05 -12.83
CA HIS A 90 -3.12 3.84 -11.77
C HIS A 90 -4.61 3.50 -11.54
N LYS A 91 -5.11 3.75 -10.33
CA LYS A 91 -6.49 3.45 -9.92
C LYS A 91 -7.56 4.07 -10.83
N ASP A 92 -7.20 5.16 -11.51
CA ASP A 92 -8.09 5.89 -12.41
C ASP A 92 -8.56 5.05 -13.59
N GLN A 93 -7.77 4.04 -13.98
CA GLN A 93 -8.12 3.07 -15.02
C GLN A 93 -9.34 2.22 -14.61
N VAL A 94 -9.47 1.90 -13.31
CA VAL A 94 -10.61 1.15 -12.77
C VAL A 94 -11.88 2.00 -12.79
N GLY A 95 -11.75 3.30 -12.48
CA GLY A 95 -12.86 4.26 -12.60
C GLY A 95 -13.33 4.47 -14.04
N LYS A 96 -12.39 4.42 -15.00
CA LYS A 96 -12.66 4.52 -16.44
C LYS A 96 -13.14 3.23 -17.09
N LYS A 97 -13.19 2.10 -16.34
CA LYS A 97 -13.56 0.76 -16.84
C LYS A 97 -12.71 0.28 -18.02
N VAL A 98 -11.44 0.69 -18.09
CA VAL A 98 -10.51 0.20 -19.11
C VAL A 98 -9.90 -1.10 -18.62
N ALA A 99 -10.10 -2.19 -19.37
CA ALA A 99 -9.48 -3.47 -19.08
C ALA A 99 -8.01 -3.45 -19.49
N LEU A 100 -7.12 -3.93 -18.62
CA LEU A 100 -5.74 -4.17 -19.01
C LEU A 100 -5.67 -5.44 -19.85
N THR A 101 -5.01 -5.33 -21.00
CA THR A 101 -4.61 -6.47 -21.82
C THR A 101 -3.14 -6.77 -21.59
N GLU A 102 -2.76 -8.05 -21.71
CA GLU A 102 -1.37 -8.49 -21.62
C GLU A 102 -0.48 -7.73 -22.62
N ALA A 103 -0.95 -7.60 -23.86
CA ALA A 103 -0.28 -6.86 -24.93
C ALA A 103 0.07 -5.40 -24.53
N SER A 104 -0.86 -4.66 -23.91
CA SER A 104 -0.60 -3.27 -23.50
C SER A 104 0.50 -3.13 -22.45
N LEU A 105 0.73 -4.17 -21.63
CA LEU A 105 1.80 -4.17 -20.64
C LEU A 105 3.13 -4.60 -21.25
N GLU A 106 3.12 -5.54 -22.19
CA GLU A 106 4.31 -5.97 -22.91
C GLU A 106 4.87 -4.83 -23.77
N GLU A 107 4.02 -4.12 -24.50
CA GLU A 107 4.38 -2.91 -25.26
C GLU A 107 5.05 -1.87 -24.35
N ALA A 108 4.48 -1.61 -23.17
CA ALA A 108 5.07 -0.68 -22.21
C ALA A 108 6.44 -1.14 -21.68
N VAL A 109 6.65 -2.45 -21.50
CA VAL A 109 7.96 -3.00 -21.12
C VAL A 109 8.97 -2.87 -22.25
N ASP A 110 8.55 -3.07 -23.50
CA ASP A 110 9.41 -2.91 -24.67
C ASP A 110 9.77 -1.45 -24.92
N ASP A 111 8.85 -0.52 -24.70
CA ASP A 111 9.13 0.92 -24.71
C ASP A 111 10.20 1.30 -23.67
N ILE A 112 10.14 0.72 -22.47
CA ILE A 112 11.16 0.94 -21.42
C ILE A 112 12.49 0.31 -21.83
N ARG A 113 12.51 -0.90 -22.41
CA ARG A 113 13.73 -1.53 -22.94
C ARG A 113 14.38 -0.68 -24.01
N HIS A 114 13.58 -0.17 -24.94
CA HIS A 114 14.06 0.70 -26.00
C HIS A 114 14.65 1.98 -25.43
N ALA A 115 13.98 2.61 -24.45
CA ALA A 115 14.49 3.79 -23.76
C ALA A 115 15.83 3.54 -23.05
N VAL A 116 15.97 2.39 -22.41
CA VAL A 116 17.20 2.01 -21.71
C VAL A 116 18.33 1.77 -22.72
N ALA A 117 18.05 1.15 -23.87
CA ALA A 117 19.03 0.96 -24.94
C ALA A 117 19.45 2.29 -25.59
N GLU A 118 18.54 3.25 -25.75
CA GLU A 118 18.85 4.60 -26.23
C GLU A 118 19.71 5.39 -25.23
N ALA A 119 19.40 5.28 -23.93
CA ALA A 119 20.12 5.98 -22.88
C ALA A 119 21.51 5.37 -22.60
N PHE A 120 21.68 4.06 -22.81
CA PHE A 120 22.91 3.33 -22.48
C PHE A 120 23.33 2.39 -23.63
N PRO A 121 23.88 2.93 -24.73
CA PRO A 121 24.27 2.13 -25.90
C PRO A 121 25.43 1.17 -25.61
N ASP A 122 26.30 1.49 -24.65
CA ASP A 122 27.44 0.66 -24.24
C ASP A 122 27.09 -0.35 -23.12
N GLY A 123 25.82 -0.36 -22.68
CA GLY A 123 25.31 -1.21 -21.61
C GLY A 123 25.51 -0.63 -20.20
N LEU A 124 24.62 -0.99 -19.28
CA LEU A 124 24.78 -0.69 -17.87
C LEU A 124 25.77 -1.68 -17.25
N LEU A 125 26.50 -1.27 -16.19
CA LEU A 125 27.36 -2.18 -15.43
C LEU A 125 26.57 -3.41 -14.94
N LEU A 126 27.25 -4.56 -14.91
CA LEU A 126 26.71 -5.93 -14.90
C LEU A 126 25.83 -6.33 -13.68
N ASP A 127 25.46 -5.41 -12.79
CA ASP A 127 24.65 -5.71 -11.61
C ASP A 127 23.63 -4.60 -11.29
N ASN A 128 23.02 -4.05 -12.34
CA ASN A 128 21.98 -3.03 -12.19
C ASN A 128 20.59 -3.66 -12.01
N PRO A 129 19.80 -3.21 -11.02
CA PRO A 129 18.46 -3.74 -10.77
C PRO A 129 17.51 -3.53 -11.96
N LEU A 130 17.75 -2.51 -12.80
CA LEU A 130 17.01 -2.33 -14.06
C LEU A 130 17.25 -3.47 -15.05
N MET A 131 18.50 -3.85 -15.29
CA MET A 131 18.84 -4.93 -16.23
C MET A 131 18.29 -6.27 -15.73
N ARG A 132 18.46 -6.57 -14.43
CA ARG A 132 17.88 -7.76 -13.81
C ARG A 132 16.36 -7.83 -13.97
N ALA A 133 15.68 -6.70 -13.75
CA ALA A 133 14.24 -6.60 -13.97
C ALA A 133 13.87 -6.70 -15.46
N LEU A 134 14.71 -6.28 -16.41
CA LEU A 134 14.45 -6.35 -17.85
C LEU A 134 14.66 -7.76 -18.43
N ASP A 135 15.77 -8.41 -18.04
CA ASP A 135 16.24 -9.70 -18.54
C ASP A 135 15.39 -10.88 -18.04
N GLY A 136 14.52 -10.64 -17.05
CA GLY A 136 13.60 -11.66 -16.54
C GLY A 136 14.30 -12.78 -15.79
N THR A 137 15.52 -12.53 -15.30
CA THR A 137 16.28 -13.45 -14.44
C THR A 137 15.77 -13.45 -12.99
N GLU A 138 14.67 -12.74 -12.72
CA GLU A 138 13.98 -12.75 -11.43
C GLU A 138 12.89 -13.82 -11.42
N ASP A 139 13.03 -14.78 -10.51
CA ASP A 139 12.04 -15.82 -10.27
C ASP A 139 10.74 -15.20 -9.73
N LEU A 140 9.80 -14.90 -10.62
CA LEU A 140 8.43 -14.47 -10.28
C LEU A 140 7.56 -15.63 -9.73
N ALA A 141 8.19 -16.73 -9.30
CA ALA A 141 7.54 -18.01 -9.03
C ALA A 141 6.65 -18.03 -7.75
N GLU A 142 6.75 -17.03 -6.87
CA GLU A 142 6.06 -17.04 -5.56
C GLU A 142 4.85 -16.08 -5.46
N THR A 143 4.44 -15.41 -6.54
CA THR A 143 3.31 -14.47 -6.47
C THR A 143 1.96 -15.19 -6.38
N SER A 144 1.29 -15.08 -5.24
CA SER A 144 -0.10 -15.51 -5.07
C SER A 144 -1.09 -14.37 -5.34
N VAL A 145 -2.19 -14.67 -6.03
CA VAL A 145 -3.25 -13.72 -6.37
C VAL A 145 -4.59 -14.26 -5.89
N VAL A 146 -5.28 -13.49 -5.05
CA VAL A 146 -6.65 -13.80 -4.64
C VAL A 146 -7.60 -13.01 -5.54
N VAL A 147 -8.35 -13.72 -6.38
CA VAL A 147 -9.32 -13.11 -7.30
C VAL A 147 -10.73 -13.40 -6.81
N LYS A 148 -11.56 -12.36 -6.66
CA LYS A 148 -12.98 -12.50 -6.34
C LYS A 148 -13.81 -12.29 -7.62
N LEU A 149 -14.56 -13.33 -8.00
CA LEU A 149 -15.48 -13.30 -9.14
C LEU A 149 -16.76 -12.57 -8.75
N GLN A 150 -17.17 -11.59 -9.57
CA GLN A 150 -18.45 -10.89 -9.39
C GLN A 150 -19.14 -10.70 -10.74
N ARG A 151 -20.47 -10.57 -10.71
CA ARG A 151 -21.26 -10.23 -11.90
C ARG A 151 -20.92 -8.80 -12.34
N ALA A 152 -20.89 -8.56 -13.65
CA ALA A 152 -20.65 -7.23 -14.21
C ALA A 152 -21.65 -6.21 -13.64
N GLY A 153 -21.13 -5.12 -13.06
CA GLY A 153 -21.93 -4.05 -12.45
C GLY A 153 -22.01 -4.05 -10.93
N TYR A 154 -21.56 -5.11 -10.24
CA TYR A 154 -21.31 -5.02 -8.80
C TYR A 154 -20.03 -4.21 -8.55
N GLY A 155 -20.11 -3.27 -7.60
CA GLY A 155 -18.96 -2.47 -7.17
C GLY A 155 -17.83 -3.36 -6.63
N PRO A 156 -16.60 -2.82 -6.52
CA PRO A 156 -15.42 -3.62 -6.16
C PRO A 156 -15.69 -4.43 -4.89
N PRO A 157 -15.29 -5.71 -4.85
CA PRO A 157 -15.64 -6.62 -3.77
C PRO A 157 -15.22 -6.02 -2.42
N PRO A 158 -16.12 -6.03 -1.42
CA PRO A 158 -15.75 -5.63 -0.08
C PRO A 158 -14.65 -6.57 0.40
N ARG A 159 -13.63 -5.98 1.02
CA ARG A 159 -12.62 -6.77 1.71
C ARG A 159 -13.28 -7.45 2.90
N GLU A 160 -12.88 -8.69 3.16
CA GLU A 160 -13.21 -9.27 4.44
C GLU A 160 -12.58 -8.40 5.54
N PRO A 161 -13.33 -8.09 6.61
CA PRO A 161 -12.74 -7.42 7.75
C PRO A 161 -11.58 -8.29 8.25
N ALA A 162 -10.44 -7.68 8.55
CA ALA A 162 -9.25 -8.40 9.00
C ALA A 162 -9.43 -9.13 10.36
N VAL A 163 -10.60 -8.97 10.97
CA VAL A 163 -10.96 -9.48 12.29
C VAL A 163 -12.38 -10.03 12.17
N ASP A 164 -12.60 -11.27 12.62
CA ASP A 164 -13.94 -11.86 12.66
C ASP A 164 -14.87 -11.00 13.52
N GLU A 165 -16.17 -10.98 13.19
CA GLU A 165 -17.16 -10.12 13.85
C GLU A 165 -17.20 -10.30 15.37
N GLU A 166 -17.00 -11.55 15.84
CA GLU A 166 -16.94 -11.87 17.27
C GLU A 166 -15.73 -11.25 17.96
N THR A 167 -14.54 -11.36 17.36
CA THR A 167 -13.31 -10.73 17.87
C THR A 167 -13.39 -9.20 17.83
N GLN A 168 -14.01 -8.62 16.81
CA GLN A 168 -14.17 -7.17 16.71
C GLN A 168 -15.07 -6.65 17.84
N LYS A 169 -16.18 -7.35 18.12
CA LYS A 169 -17.09 -7.04 19.22
C LYS A 169 -16.41 -7.22 20.59
N ALA A 170 -15.60 -8.25 20.76
CA ALA A 170 -14.82 -8.46 21.97
C ALA A 170 -13.78 -7.34 22.18
N MET A 171 -13.11 -6.88 21.12
CA MET A 171 -12.17 -5.76 21.18
C MET A 171 -12.88 -4.46 21.59
N LEU A 172 -14.01 -4.14 20.95
CA LEU A 172 -14.84 -2.98 21.29
C LEU A 172 -15.32 -3.04 22.75
N ALA A 173 -15.79 -4.19 23.20
CA ALA A 173 -16.22 -4.40 24.58
C ALA A 173 -15.07 -4.22 25.59
N TYR A 174 -13.87 -4.72 25.26
CA TYR A 174 -12.67 -4.54 26.07
C TYR A 174 -12.27 -3.05 26.16
N TYR A 175 -12.24 -2.33 25.05
CA TYR A 175 -11.92 -0.90 25.04
C TYR A 175 -12.95 -0.06 25.78
N TYR A 176 -14.23 -0.38 25.64
CA TYR A 176 -15.31 0.30 26.36
C TYR A 176 -15.22 0.05 27.86
N LYS A 177 -15.04 -1.20 28.28
CA LYS A 177 -14.84 -1.57 29.68
C LYS A 177 -13.61 -0.87 30.27
N LYS A 178 -12.50 -0.84 29.52
CA LYS A 178 -11.27 -0.15 29.93
C LYS A 178 -11.47 1.37 30.04
N GLN A 179 -12.22 1.99 29.12
CA GLN A 179 -12.57 3.41 29.21
C GLN A 179 -13.46 3.70 30.42
N GLU A 180 -14.45 2.85 30.70
CA GLU A 180 -15.31 2.97 31.88
C GLU A 180 -14.50 2.81 33.17
N ASP A 181 -13.63 1.80 33.26
CA ASP A 181 -12.76 1.58 34.41
C ASP A 181 -11.81 2.76 34.61
N GLN A 182 -11.26 3.31 33.53
CA GLN A 182 -10.37 4.48 33.59
C GLN A 182 -11.13 5.76 33.98
N LYS A 183 -12.36 5.94 33.48
CA LYS A 183 -13.24 7.05 33.87
C LYS A 183 -13.70 6.91 35.32
N ARG A 184 -13.99 5.69 35.76
CA ARG A 184 -14.34 5.37 37.14
C ARG A 184 -13.16 5.63 38.07
N LEU A 185 -11.95 5.20 37.71
CA LEU A 185 -10.75 5.47 38.48
C LEU A 185 -10.46 6.98 38.57
N ALA A 186 -10.62 7.71 37.47
CA ALA A 186 -10.49 9.16 37.46
C ALA A 186 -11.56 9.86 38.31
N ALA A 187 -12.78 9.34 38.37
CA ALA A 187 -13.82 9.82 39.28
C ALA A 187 -13.53 9.44 40.74
N ASP A 188 -12.99 8.25 41.00
CA ASP A 188 -12.59 7.80 42.33
C ASP A 188 -11.41 8.64 42.88
N ASP A 189 -10.49 9.12 42.04
CA ASP A 189 -9.44 10.07 42.46
C ASP A 189 -10.02 11.38 43.00
N THR A 190 -11.16 11.84 42.46
CA THR A 190 -11.86 13.02 43.00
C THR A 190 -12.62 12.75 44.32
N ARG A 191 -12.95 11.48 44.63
CA ARG A 191 -13.59 11.09 45.91
C ARG A 191 -12.68 11.27 47.12
N TYR A 192 -11.37 11.40 46.92
CA TYR A 192 -10.43 11.72 48.01
C TYR A 192 -10.80 13.05 48.70
N TYR A 193 -11.20 14.06 47.92
CA TYR A 193 -11.55 15.40 48.41
C TYR A 193 -12.91 15.46 49.13
N ASP A 194 -13.86 14.57 48.80
CA ASP A 194 -15.20 14.53 49.41
C ASP A 194 -15.31 13.54 50.59
N SER A 195 -14.21 12.90 50.97
CA SER A 195 -14.22 11.87 52.02
C SER A 195 -14.34 12.45 53.44
N ALA A 196 -15.08 11.76 54.32
CA ALA A 196 -15.28 12.17 55.71
C ALA A 196 -13.98 12.21 56.55
N TRP A 197 -12.95 11.47 56.11
CA TRP A 197 -11.60 11.47 56.67
C TRP A 197 -10.81 12.74 56.31
N ALA A 198 -11.00 13.30 55.11
CA ALA A 198 -10.31 14.50 54.66
C ALA A 198 -10.88 15.80 55.27
N ASN A 199 -11.95 15.71 56.07
CA ASN A 199 -12.56 16.86 56.72
C ASN A 199 -11.81 17.24 58.02
N PRO A 200 -11.05 18.36 58.06
CA PRO A 200 -10.25 18.75 59.22
C PRO A 200 -11.09 19.16 60.44
N ARG A 201 -12.41 19.33 60.27
CA ARG A 201 -13.35 19.69 61.35
C ARG A 201 -14.16 18.50 61.87
N SER A 202 -13.95 17.30 61.35
CA SER A 202 -14.74 16.10 61.68
C SER A 202 -14.83 15.80 63.19
N LEU A 203 -13.69 15.84 63.90
CA LEU A 203 -13.64 15.67 65.36
C LEU A 203 -14.31 16.81 66.14
N LYS A 204 -14.18 18.05 65.65
CA LYS A 204 -14.79 19.22 66.30
C LYS A 204 -16.32 19.13 66.21
N ASN A 205 -16.82 18.77 65.03
CA ASN A 205 -18.25 18.58 64.78
C ASN A 205 -18.85 17.43 65.62
N GLN A 206 -18.10 16.34 65.82
CA GLN A 206 -18.50 15.26 66.74
C GLN A 206 -18.61 15.72 68.19
N PHE A 207 -17.71 16.59 68.67
CA PHE A 207 -17.70 17.05 70.06
C PHE A 207 -18.69 18.20 70.33
N SER A 208 -19.02 19.02 69.33
CA SER A 208 -19.96 20.13 69.46
C SER A 208 -21.41 19.81 69.07
N GLY A 209 -21.69 18.59 68.60
CA GLY A 209 -23.06 18.12 68.27
C GLY A 209 -23.72 18.83 67.08
N ILE A 210 -22.96 19.62 66.31
CA ILE A 210 -23.45 20.34 65.14
C ILE A 210 -23.05 19.53 63.91
N GLY A 211 -24.05 18.95 63.23
CA GLY A 211 -23.87 18.22 61.98
C GLY A 211 -23.48 19.13 60.82
N ASP A 212 -22.93 18.52 59.76
CA ASP A 212 -22.43 19.18 58.56
C ASP A 212 -23.53 20.06 57.91
N VAL A 213 -23.35 21.38 57.93
CA VAL A 213 -24.33 22.33 57.37
C VAL A 213 -24.14 22.36 55.86
N ARG A 214 -24.97 21.61 55.13
CA ARG A 214 -25.07 21.71 53.68
C ARG A 214 -26.07 22.79 53.32
N LEU A 215 -25.56 23.94 52.88
CA LEU A 215 -26.36 24.95 52.18
C LEU A 215 -26.62 24.41 50.77
N SER A 216 -27.90 24.27 50.44
CA SER A 216 -28.43 23.88 49.12
C SER A 216 -27.95 24.80 48.00
#